data_AF-A0A3M0Z9U0-F1
#
_entry.id   AF-A0A3M0Z9U0-F1
#
_cell.length_a   1.000
_cell.length_b   1.000
_cell.length_c   1.000
_cell.angle_alpha   90.00
_cell.angle_beta   90.00
_cell.angle_gamma   90.00
#
_symmetry.space_group_name_H-M   'P 1'
#
loop_
_entity.id
_entity.type
_entity.pdbx_description
1 polymer ?
#
loop_
_entity_poly.entity_id
_entity_poly.type
_entity_poly.pdbx_seq_one_letter_code
_entity_poly.pdbx_strand_id
1 'polypeptide(L)'
;MKGWLRVLAVGLIGCLLTGCTVSWLEFLGLRGRRTGASSSLVDFLYPNGEIPPDVDEKIPQLRLPLTVGLAFVPASGGNPVGLSEAHKEELLERVKNSFIDYSFVRDIIIIPETYMRSGGGFTNVEQVARLYGLDVIALVSYDQVSFVDENWRSITYWTIVGALTLEGSEHDVETFVDTAVFDVPTHRLLFRAPGTSKVTGASTLVRASEEFRKAQARGYDEAVEEMIANLDAELNKFRDRVKAQQANVKVSYRKGFAAYADPAVLVLLVALVAVVAARDMRRRGLRC
;
A
#
# COMPACT_ATOMS: atom_id res chain seq x y z
N MET A 1 -30.14 -50.60 -34.19
CA MET A 1 -28.71 -50.28 -33.94
C MET A 1 -28.15 -49.14 -34.80
N LYS A 2 -28.69 -48.79 -35.98
CA LYS A 2 -28.14 -47.72 -36.85
C LYS A 2 -28.45 -46.26 -36.43
N GLY A 3 -29.49 -46.03 -35.61
CA GLY A 3 -29.88 -44.68 -35.19
C GLY A 3 -28.98 -44.07 -34.10
N TRP A 4 -28.49 -44.88 -33.17
CA TRP A 4 -27.73 -44.40 -32.02
C TRP A 4 -26.31 -43.94 -32.39
N LEU A 5 -25.70 -44.58 -33.39
CA LEU A 5 -24.40 -44.18 -33.94
C LEU A 5 -24.44 -42.78 -34.58
N ARG A 6 -25.58 -42.40 -35.19
CA ARG A 6 -25.76 -41.07 -35.79
C ARG A 6 -25.92 -39.97 -34.73
N VAL A 7 -26.58 -40.28 -33.62
CA VAL A 7 -26.74 -39.33 -32.51
C VAL A 7 -25.41 -39.12 -31.77
N LEU A 8 -24.62 -40.17 -31.58
CA LEU A 8 -23.27 -40.05 -31.01
C LEU A 8 -22.30 -39.28 -31.94
N ALA A 9 -22.38 -39.50 -33.26
CA ALA A 9 -21.56 -38.77 -34.22
C ALA A 9 -21.90 -37.26 -34.26
N VAL A 10 -23.18 -36.90 -34.20
CA VAL A 10 -23.60 -35.48 -34.18
C VAL A 10 -23.26 -34.80 -32.85
N GLY A 11 -23.36 -35.52 -31.72
CA GLY A 11 -22.93 -35.01 -30.41
C GLY A 11 -21.42 -34.76 -30.30
N LEU A 12 -20.60 -35.64 -30.91
CA LEU A 12 -19.14 -35.50 -30.92
C LEU A 12 -18.66 -34.33 -31.80
N ILE A 13 -19.32 -34.10 -32.94
CA ILE A 13 -19.03 -32.98 -33.84
C ILE A 13 -19.46 -31.64 -33.22
N GLY A 14 -20.55 -31.61 -32.44
CA GLY A 14 -20.97 -30.43 -31.68
C GLY A 14 -19.96 -30.01 -30.61
N CYS A 15 -19.33 -30.96 -29.91
CA CYS A 15 -18.30 -30.68 -28.90
C CYS A 15 -16.96 -30.21 -29.50
N LEU A 16 -16.63 -30.66 -30.71
CA LEU A 16 -15.38 -30.26 -31.39
C LEU A 16 -15.47 -28.86 -32.00
N LEU A 17 -16.67 -28.36 -32.31
CA LEU A 17 -16.87 -27.02 -32.87
C LEU A 17 -16.96 -25.92 -31.81
N THR A 18 -17.35 -26.24 -30.57
CA THR A 18 -17.35 -25.28 -29.46
C THR A 18 -16.02 -25.22 -28.68
N GLY A 19 -15.17 -26.25 -28.80
CA GLY A 19 -13.84 -26.28 -28.17
C GLY A 19 -12.75 -25.50 -28.92
N CYS A 20 -12.98 -25.12 -30.17
CA CYS A 20 -11.97 -24.47 -31.02
C CYS A 20 -11.94 -22.95 -30.92
N THR A 21 -12.92 -22.27 -30.32
CA THR A 21 -12.91 -20.79 -30.28
C THR A 21 -12.08 -20.23 -29.13
N VAL A 22 -11.85 -20.98 -28.06
CA VAL A 22 -11.13 -20.50 -26.87
C VAL A 22 -9.62 -20.72 -26.99
N SER A 23 -9.21 -21.83 -27.61
CA SER A 23 -7.82 -22.25 -27.77
C SER A 23 -7.14 -21.63 -29.00
N TRP A 24 -7.87 -21.43 -30.11
CA TRP A 24 -7.33 -20.75 -31.29
C TRP A 24 -7.15 -19.24 -31.09
N LEU A 25 -7.97 -18.60 -30.23
CA LEU A 25 -7.79 -17.19 -29.88
C LEU A 25 -6.54 -16.93 -29.03
N GLU A 26 -6.15 -17.89 -28.18
CA GLU A 26 -4.91 -17.84 -27.40
C GLU A 26 -3.68 -18.03 -28.29
N PHE A 27 -3.75 -18.94 -29.25
CA PHE A 27 -2.66 -19.20 -30.21
C PHE A 27 -2.43 -18.02 -31.18
N LEU A 28 -3.48 -17.28 -31.55
CA LEU A 28 -3.40 -16.09 -32.40
C LEU A 28 -3.05 -14.79 -31.65
N GLY A 29 -2.90 -14.83 -30.32
CA GLY A 29 -2.50 -13.65 -29.54
C GLY A 29 -3.52 -12.50 -29.50
N LEU A 30 -4.78 -12.76 -29.86
CA LEU A 30 -5.87 -11.76 -29.93
C LEU A 30 -6.66 -11.61 -28.61
N ARG A 31 -6.20 -12.21 -27.50
CA ARG A 31 -6.62 -11.75 -26.17
C ARG A 31 -5.88 -10.44 -25.89
N GLY A 32 -6.62 -9.35 -25.74
CA GLY A 32 -6.08 -8.01 -25.48
C GLY A 32 -4.85 -8.04 -24.60
N ARG A 33 -3.71 -7.67 -25.17
CA ARG A 33 -2.40 -7.90 -24.59
C ARG A 33 -2.21 -6.88 -23.47
N ARG A 34 -2.50 -7.28 -22.22
CA ARG A 34 -2.15 -6.48 -21.04
C ARG A 34 -0.63 -6.36 -20.98
N THR A 35 -0.13 -5.15 -21.16
CA THR A 35 1.27 -4.80 -20.89
C THR A 35 1.30 -3.89 -19.65
N GLY A 36 2.05 -4.28 -18.63
CA GLY A 36 2.07 -3.56 -17.35
C GLY A 36 3.00 -4.24 -16.35
N ALA A 37 3.51 -3.47 -15.39
CA ALA A 37 4.27 -3.99 -14.26
C ALA A 37 3.41 -3.93 -13.00
N SER A 38 3.38 -5.04 -12.25
CA SER A 38 2.65 -5.13 -11.01
C SER A 38 3.47 -5.84 -9.93
N SER A 39 3.27 -5.40 -8.70
CA SER A 39 3.70 -6.04 -7.46
C SER A 39 2.47 -6.17 -6.56
N SER A 40 2.25 -7.39 -6.04
CA SER A 40 1.11 -7.68 -5.16
C SER A 40 1.61 -7.86 -3.75
N LEU A 41 1.13 -7.01 -2.84
CA LEU A 41 1.42 -7.12 -1.42
C LEU A 41 0.92 -8.46 -0.85
N VAL A 42 -0.26 -8.91 -1.30
CA VAL A 42 -0.87 -10.16 -0.85
C VAL A 42 -0.02 -11.34 -1.29
N ASP A 43 0.39 -11.39 -2.56
CA ASP A 43 1.20 -12.49 -3.07
C ASP A 43 2.59 -12.53 -2.42
N PHE A 44 3.14 -11.35 -2.07
CA PHE A 44 4.40 -11.27 -1.35
C PHE A 44 4.30 -11.76 0.09
N LEU A 45 3.27 -11.35 0.84
CA LEU A 45 3.10 -11.68 2.25
C LEU A 45 2.53 -13.10 2.47
N TYR A 46 1.67 -13.56 1.56
CA TYR A 46 0.93 -14.83 1.64
C TYR A 46 1.10 -15.67 0.37
N PRO A 47 2.35 -16.03 0.00
CA PRO A 47 2.66 -16.69 -1.27
C PRO A 47 2.01 -18.07 -1.45
N ASN A 48 1.64 -18.73 -0.36
CA ASN A 48 1.02 -20.06 -0.39
C ASN A 48 -0.52 -20.01 -0.45
N GLY A 49 -1.12 -18.84 -0.70
CA GLY A 49 -2.57 -18.67 -0.66
C GLY A 49 -3.14 -18.71 0.76
N GLU A 50 -2.31 -18.41 1.75
CA GLU A 50 -2.72 -18.26 3.13
C GLU A 50 -3.72 -17.10 3.24
N ILE A 51 -4.81 -17.32 3.97
CA ILE A 51 -5.76 -16.26 4.27
C ILE A 51 -5.11 -15.37 5.33
N PRO A 52 -5.06 -14.04 5.15
CA PRO A 52 -4.61 -13.14 6.20
C PRO A 52 -5.33 -13.47 7.50
N PRO A 53 -4.60 -13.78 8.59
CA PRO A 53 -5.24 -14.20 9.83
C PRO A 53 -6.17 -13.10 10.34
N ASP A 54 -7.35 -13.50 10.83
CA ASP A 54 -8.23 -12.59 11.54
C ASP A 54 -7.48 -12.04 12.76
N VAL A 55 -7.57 -10.71 12.96
CA VAL A 55 -6.85 -9.88 13.94
C VAL A 55 -6.07 -10.71 14.98
N ASP A 56 -4.77 -10.89 14.76
CA ASP A 56 -3.88 -11.56 15.71
C ASP A 56 -4.09 -11.01 17.13
N GLU A 57 -4.22 -11.90 18.11
CA GLU A 57 -4.41 -11.55 19.53
C GLU A 57 -3.24 -10.71 20.09
N LYS A 58 -2.10 -10.67 19.38
CA LYS A 58 -0.91 -9.94 19.79
C LYS A 58 -1.09 -8.44 19.59
N ILE A 59 -1.26 -7.73 20.70
CA ILE A 59 -1.34 -6.26 20.73
C ILE A 59 0.05 -5.66 20.43
N PRO A 60 0.20 -4.85 19.36
CA PRO A 60 1.48 -4.22 19.02
C PRO A 60 1.99 -3.33 20.13
N GLN A 61 3.31 -3.32 20.33
CA GLN A 61 3.98 -2.46 21.30
C GLN A 61 4.93 -1.49 20.59
N LEU A 62 4.46 -0.27 20.36
CA LEU A 62 5.24 0.77 19.70
C LEU A 62 6.14 1.48 20.72
N ARG A 63 7.46 1.37 20.53
CA ARG A 63 8.49 1.96 21.39
C ARG A 63 9.09 3.20 20.73
N LEU A 64 8.49 4.36 21.00
CA LEU A 64 8.87 5.62 20.37
C LEU A 64 10.25 6.12 20.85
N PRO A 65 11.04 6.76 19.96
CA PRO A 65 10.78 6.95 18.53
C PRO A 65 11.05 5.67 17.70
N LEU A 66 10.29 5.47 16.62
CA LEU A 66 10.28 4.25 15.80
C LEU A 66 11.30 4.30 14.67
N THR A 67 11.83 3.14 14.32
CA THR A 67 12.67 2.95 13.14
C THR A 67 11.83 2.29 12.06
N VAL A 68 11.63 3.00 10.95
CA VAL A 68 10.73 2.56 9.89
C VAL A 68 11.56 2.06 8.71
N GLY A 69 11.31 0.83 8.28
CA GLY A 69 11.80 0.38 6.98
C GLY A 69 10.82 0.78 5.89
N LEU A 70 11.31 1.27 4.76
CA LEU A 70 10.50 1.63 3.60
C LEU A 70 11.01 0.81 2.40
N ALA A 71 10.14 0.00 1.80
CA ALA A 71 10.55 -0.92 0.74
C ALA A 71 9.49 -1.05 -0.34
N PHE A 72 9.92 -1.20 -1.59
CA PHE A 72 9.05 -1.71 -2.63
C PHE A 72 8.86 -3.22 -2.48
N VAL A 73 7.64 -3.68 -2.74
CA VAL A 73 7.32 -5.10 -2.86
C VAL A 73 7.89 -5.60 -4.20
N PRO A 74 8.61 -6.73 -4.22
CA PRO A 74 9.21 -7.24 -5.44
C PRO A 74 8.14 -7.67 -6.45
N ALA A 75 8.37 -7.40 -7.73
CA ALA A 75 7.44 -7.78 -8.79
C ALA A 75 7.30 -9.31 -8.91
N SER A 76 6.08 -9.78 -9.17
CA SER A 76 5.78 -11.20 -9.38
C SER A 76 6.09 -11.59 -10.82
N GLY A 77 7.26 -12.20 -11.03
CA GLY A 77 7.74 -12.61 -12.36
C GLY A 77 8.57 -11.50 -13.01
N GLY A 78 9.85 -11.80 -13.27
CA GLY A 78 10.90 -10.85 -13.64
C GLY A 78 10.77 -10.18 -15.01
N ASN A 79 9.59 -9.71 -15.39
CA ASN A 79 9.40 -8.83 -16.53
C ASN A 79 9.83 -7.40 -16.14
N PRO A 80 10.91 -6.87 -16.73
CA PRO A 80 11.45 -5.55 -16.43
C PRO A 80 10.66 -4.41 -17.10
N VAL A 81 9.45 -4.67 -17.61
CA VAL A 81 8.64 -3.67 -18.33
C VAL A 81 7.90 -2.83 -17.30
N GLY A 82 8.62 -1.96 -16.59
CA GLY A 82 8.09 -1.13 -15.51
C GLY A 82 9.05 -0.07 -15.00
N LEU A 83 8.80 0.39 -13.78
CA LEU A 83 9.57 1.41 -13.05
C LEU A 83 11.04 0.98 -12.90
N SER A 84 11.99 1.82 -13.33
CA SER A 84 13.42 1.53 -13.17
C SER A 84 13.83 1.54 -11.69
N GLU A 85 14.87 0.79 -11.32
CA GLU A 85 15.39 0.77 -9.94
C GLU A 85 15.79 2.16 -9.44
N ALA A 86 16.36 3.01 -10.30
CA ALA A 86 16.69 4.39 -9.95
C ALA A 86 15.44 5.23 -9.65
N HIS A 87 14.36 5.05 -10.43
CA HIS A 87 13.11 5.77 -10.21
C HIS A 87 12.39 5.25 -8.96
N LYS A 88 12.47 3.95 -8.66
CA LYS A 88 12.01 3.40 -7.37
C LYS A 88 12.71 4.07 -6.19
N GLU A 89 14.05 4.12 -6.22
CA GLU A 89 14.84 4.77 -5.17
C GLU A 89 14.40 6.24 -4.99
N GLU A 90 14.24 6.98 -6.09
CA GLU A 90 13.79 8.38 -6.07
C GLU A 90 12.41 8.54 -5.42
N LEU A 91 11.45 7.69 -5.77
CA LEU A 91 10.11 7.73 -5.18
C LEU A 91 10.14 7.41 -3.68
N LEU A 92 10.94 6.42 -3.25
CA LEU A 92 11.08 6.10 -1.82
C LEU A 92 11.78 7.23 -1.05
N GLU A 93 12.77 7.89 -1.63
CA GLU A 93 13.40 9.09 -1.04
C GLU A 93 12.39 10.23 -0.89
N ARG A 94 11.52 10.44 -1.88
CA ARG A 94 10.45 11.45 -1.79
C ARG A 94 9.51 11.15 -0.62
N VAL A 95 9.06 9.89 -0.49
CA VAL A 95 8.24 9.44 0.64
C VAL A 95 8.98 9.65 1.97
N LYS A 96 10.23 9.20 2.08
CA LYS A 96 11.05 9.36 3.28
C LYS A 96 11.14 10.83 3.71
N ASN A 97 11.44 11.74 2.78
CA ASN A 97 11.59 13.16 3.07
C ASN A 97 10.28 13.78 3.59
N SER A 98 9.12 13.28 3.18
CA SER A 98 7.82 13.75 3.70
C SER A 98 7.55 13.35 5.15
N PHE A 99 8.20 12.30 5.68
CA PHE A 99 7.88 11.74 7.00
C PHE A 99 9.02 11.78 8.02
N ILE A 100 10.26 12.13 7.62
CA ILE A 100 11.43 12.07 8.50
C ILE A 100 11.38 13.05 9.68
N ASP A 101 10.72 14.21 9.51
CA ASP A 101 10.67 15.28 10.52
C ASP A 101 9.66 15.00 11.66
N TYR A 102 8.93 13.90 11.60
CA TYR A 102 7.99 13.53 12.64
C TYR A 102 8.71 13.13 13.93
N SER A 103 8.33 13.74 15.06
CA SER A 103 9.00 13.52 16.36
C SER A 103 8.96 12.09 16.89
N PHE A 104 8.02 11.26 16.43
CA PHE A 104 7.91 9.84 16.78
C PHE A 104 8.66 8.92 15.80
N VAL A 105 9.27 9.47 14.76
CA VAL A 105 10.16 8.77 13.83
C VAL A 105 11.59 9.03 14.25
N ARG A 106 12.35 7.95 14.42
CA ARG A 106 13.78 8.00 14.72
C ARG A 106 14.58 8.11 13.43
N ASP A 107 14.24 7.24 12.47
CA ASP A 107 14.87 7.16 11.16
C ASP A 107 13.94 6.40 10.20
N ILE A 108 14.09 6.68 8.90
CA ILE A 108 13.43 5.96 7.81
C ILE A 108 14.52 5.38 6.92
N ILE A 109 14.61 4.06 6.91
CA ILE A 109 15.62 3.30 6.19
C ILE A 109 14.98 2.76 4.92
N ILE A 110 15.48 3.18 3.76
CA ILE A 110 15.09 2.59 2.48
C ILE A 110 15.73 1.21 2.38
N ILE A 111 14.90 0.19 2.15
CA ILE A 111 15.32 -1.19 2.00
C ILE A 111 15.41 -1.51 0.51
N PRO A 112 16.60 -1.85 0.00
CA PRO A 112 16.75 -2.22 -1.41
C PRO A 112 15.91 -3.47 -1.74
N GLU A 113 15.28 -3.47 -2.92
CA GLU A 113 14.45 -4.58 -3.41
C GLU A 113 15.22 -5.90 -3.45
N THR A 114 16.55 -5.87 -3.60
CA THR A 114 17.42 -7.06 -3.58
C THR A 114 17.38 -7.84 -2.25
N TYR A 115 16.95 -7.21 -1.15
CA TYR A 115 16.74 -7.87 0.14
C TYR A 115 15.32 -8.42 0.32
N MET A 116 14.40 -8.03 -0.57
CA MET A 116 13.00 -8.44 -0.61
C MET A 116 12.84 -9.61 -1.57
N ARG A 117 12.71 -10.82 -1.03
CA ARG A 117 12.60 -12.05 -1.82
C ARG A 117 11.17 -12.21 -2.30
N SER A 118 10.96 -12.34 -3.61
CA SER A 118 9.65 -12.70 -4.16
C SER A 118 9.14 -13.99 -3.50
N GLY A 119 7.91 -13.96 -2.99
CA GLY A 119 7.32 -15.05 -2.19
C GLY A 119 8.00 -15.32 -0.84
N GLY A 120 8.71 -14.33 -0.28
CA GLY A 120 9.42 -14.46 1.00
C GLY A 120 8.52 -14.38 2.25
N GLY A 121 7.30 -13.85 2.11
CA GLY A 121 6.34 -13.73 3.21
C GLY A 121 6.82 -12.84 4.37
N PHE A 122 6.09 -12.91 5.48
CA PHE A 122 6.50 -12.26 6.74
C PHE A 122 7.85 -12.76 7.27
N THR A 123 8.26 -13.98 6.93
CA THR A 123 9.58 -14.50 7.33
C THR A 123 10.71 -13.67 6.72
N ASN A 124 10.60 -13.28 5.44
CA ASN A 124 11.60 -12.40 4.83
C ASN A 124 11.55 -10.99 5.43
N VAL A 125 10.36 -10.44 5.67
CA VAL A 125 10.19 -9.15 6.34
C VAL A 125 10.87 -9.12 7.71
N GLU A 126 10.70 -10.16 8.52
CA GLU A 126 11.36 -10.27 9.82
C GLU A 126 12.88 -10.34 9.73
N GLN A 127 13.42 -11.07 8.74
CA GLN A 127 14.87 -11.16 8.54
C GLN A 127 15.46 -9.79 8.22
N VAL A 128 14.81 -9.04 7.31
CA VAL A 128 15.18 -7.67 6.96
C VAL A 128 15.07 -6.76 8.18
N ALA A 129 13.97 -6.85 8.92
CA ALA A 129 13.76 -6.02 10.11
C ALA A 129 14.80 -6.28 11.21
N ARG A 130 15.23 -7.52 11.42
CA ARG A 130 16.32 -7.83 12.36
C ARG A 130 17.66 -7.27 11.88
N LEU A 131 17.92 -7.32 10.57
CA LEU A 131 19.15 -6.79 9.98
C LEU A 131 19.27 -5.27 10.14
N TYR A 132 18.18 -4.54 9.92
CA TYR A 132 18.16 -3.07 9.98
C TYR A 132 17.65 -2.51 11.32
N GLY A 133 17.26 -3.36 12.26
CA GLY A 133 16.73 -2.95 13.57
C GLY A 133 15.40 -2.19 13.48
N LEU A 134 14.52 -2.62 12.58
CA LEU A 134 13.23 -1.98 12.31
C LEU A 134 12.20 -2.31 13.38
N ASP A 135 11.42 -1.31 13.78
CA ASP A 135 10.24 -1.50 14.63
C ASP A 135 8.98 -1.73 13.76
N VAL A 136 8.90 -1.00 12.65
CA VAL A 136 7.77 -0.98 11.71
C VAL A 136 8.32 -1.05 10.28
N ILE A 137 7.55 -1.63 9.36
CA ILE A 137 7.87 -1.62 7.92
C ILE A 137 6.70 -1.07 7.10
N ALA A 138 7.00 -0.18 6.17
CA ALA A 138 6.10 0.32 5.14
C ALA A 138 6.44 -0.37 3.82
N LEU A 139 5.50 -1.18 3.34
CA LEU A 139 5.62 -1.92 2.09
C LEU A 139 4.82 -1.20 1.01
N VAL A 140 5.52 -0.73 -0.02
CA VAL A 140 4.94 -0.04 -1.16
C VAL A 140 4.73 -1.06 -2.27
N SER A 141 3.48 -1.31 -2.61
CA SER A 141 3.08 -2.10 -3.77
C SER A 141 2.60 -1.18 -4.88
N TYR A 142 2.69 -1.65 -6.11
CA TYR A 142 2.31 -0.88 -7.28
C TYR A 142 1.72 -1.77 -8.35
N ASP A 143 0.74 -1.27 -9.07
CA ASP A 143 0.17 -1.92 -10.24
C ASP A 143 -0.07 -0.86 -11.30
N GLN A 144 0.43 -1.09 -12.51
CA GLN A 144 0.21 -0.20 -13.63
C GLN A 144 -0.36 -0.98 -14.80
N VAL A 145 -1.54 -0.58 -15.24
CA VAL A 145 -2.24 -1.20 -16.36
C VAL A 145 -2.25 -0.20 -17.52
N SER A 146 -1.79 -0.65 -18.69
CA SER A 146 -1.96 0.08 -19.95
C SER A 146 -2.94 -0.68 -20.84
N PHE A 147 -3.96 0.04 -21.34
CA PHE A 147 -4.97 -0.53 -22.24
C PHE A 147 -4.54 -0.31 -23.70
N VAL A 148 -4.29 -1.41 -24.41
CA VAL A 148 -3.87 -1.38 -25.83
C VAL A 148 -5.03 -1.73 -26.78
N ASP A 149 -6.17 -2.25 -26.30
CA ASP A 149 -7.32 -2.67 -27.13
C ASP A 149 -8.69 -2.18 -26.61
N GLU A 150 -9.62 -2.00 -27.56
CA GLU A 150 -10.97 -1.37 -27.57
C GLU A 150 -12.01 -1.74 -26.48
N ASN A 151 -11.69 -2.46 -25.40
CA ASN A 151 -12.73 -3.03 -24.53
C ASN A 151 -12.92 -2.32 -23.17
N TRP A 152 -14.04 -1.60 -23.03
CA TRP A 152 -14.56 -0.96 -21.81
C TRP A 152 -14.88 -1.99 -20.72
N ARG A 153 -13.93 -2.30 -19.84
CA ARG A 153 -14.19 -3.11 -18.65
C ARG A 153 -13.58 -2.47 -17.41
N SER A 154 -14.43 -2.28 -16.42
CA SER A 154 -14.03 -1.91 -15.07
C SER A 154 -13.20 -3.02 -14.42
N ILE A 155 -12.07 -2.68 -13.81
CA ILE A 155 -11.22 -3.63 -13.08
C ILE A 155 -11.66 -3.62 -11.62
N THR A 156 -12.02 -4.77 -11.07
CA THR A 156 -12.26 -4.95 -9.63
C THR A 156 -10.99 -5.45 -8.95
N TYR A 157 -10.44 -4.67 -8.04
CA TYR A 157 -9.18 -4.93 -7.35
C TYR A 157 -9.41 -5.58 -6.00
N TRP A 158 -9.02 -6.83 -5.79
CA TRP A 158 -9.07 -7.44 -4.45
C TRP A 158 -7.90 -6.91 -3.60
N THR A 159 -8.17 -5.91 -2.76
CA THR A 159 -7.23 -5.53 -1.68
C THR A 159 -7.51 -6.34 -0.42
N ILE A 160 -6.59 -6.34 0.55
CA ILE A 160 -6.77 -6.98 1.88
C ILE A 160 -8.08 -6.54 2.58
N VAL A 161 -8.67 -5.40 2.19
CA VAL A 161 -9.90 -4.84 2.79
C VAL A 161 -11.02 -4.58 1.76
N GLY A 162 -10.94 -5.16 0.55
CA GLY A 162 -12.06 -5.15 -0.40
C GLY A 162 -11.73 -4.70 -1.83
N ALA A 163 -12.79 -4.70 -2.65
CA ALA A 163 -12.82 -4.47 -4.08
C ALA A 163 -12.73 -2.98 -4.47
N LEU A 164 -11.63 -2.51 -5.10
CA LEU A 164 -11.56 -1.17 -5.72
C LEU A 164 -11.89 -1.27 -7.21
N THR A 165 -12.85 -0.48 -7.71
CA THR A 165 -13.22 -0.51 -9.14
C THR A 165 -12.58 0.66 -9.89
N LEU A 166 -11.74 0.40 -10.89
CA LEU A 166 -11.12 1.41 -11.76
C LEU A 166 -11.70 1.35 -13.17
N GLU A 167 -12.01 2.51 -13.75
CA GLU A 167 -12.65 2.66 -15.06
C GLU A 167 -11.62 2.92 -16.17
N GLY A 168 -11.25 1.88 -16.92
CA GLY A 168 -10.27 1.99 -18.01
C GLY A 168 -10.82 2.60 -19.31
N SER A 169 -10.06 3.50 -19.92
CA SER A 169 -10.29 4.04 -21.28
C SER A 169 -9.13 3.67 -22.22
N GLU A 170 -9.44 3.56 -23.51
CA GLU A 170 -8.47 3.25 -24.56
C GLU A 170 -7.33 4.27 -24.56
N HIS A 171 -6.09 3.81 -24.60
CA HIS A 171 -4.86 4.64 -24.66
C HIS A 171 -4.48 5.42 -23.40
N ASP A 172 -5.06 5.07 -22.26
CA ASP A 172 -4.71 5.65 -20.97
C ASP A 172 -3.72 4.76 -20.20
N VAL A 173 -2.88 5.40 -19.38
CA VAL A 173 -2.04 4.73 -18.40
C VAL A 173 -2.64 4.97 -17.02
N GLU A 174 -3.14 3.91 -16.40
CA GLU A 174 -3.64 3.93 -15.03
C GLU A 174 -2.62 3.33 -14.10
N THR A 175 -2.29 4.07 -13.05
CA THR A 175 -1.28 3.69 -12.06
C THR A 175 -1.92 3.66 -10.69
N PHE A 176 -1.72 2.56 -9.96
CA PHE A 176 -2.12 2.37 -8.59
C PHE A 176 -0.87 2.12 -7.75
N VAL A 177 -0.76 2.82 -6.62
CA VAL A 177 0.29 2.62 -5.63
C VAL A 177 -0.38 2.49 -4.27
N ASP A 178 0.01 1.48 -3.49
CA ASP A 178 -0.54 1.26 -2.17
C ASP A 178 0.58 0.98 -1.17
N THR A 179 0.59 1.76 -0.10
CA THR A 179 1.54 1.62 0.99
C THR A 179 0.84 1.05 2.21
N ALA A 180 1.33 -0.09 2.69
CA ALA A 180 0.82 -0.75 3.89
C ALA A 180 1.88 -0.76 4.99
N VAL A 181 1.50 -0.30 6.18
CA VAL A 181 2.41 -0.12 7.32
C VAL A 181 2.14 -1.20 8.37
N PHE A 182 3.14 -2.04 8.64
CA PHE A 182 3.03 -3.19 9.55
C PHE A 182 3.93 -3.05 10.77
N ASP A 183 3.41 -3.43 11.94
CA ASP A 183 4.24 -3.75 13.09
C ASP A 183 4.93 -5.10 12.84
N VAL A 184 6.26 -5.08 12.77
CA VAL A 184 7.03 -6.28 12.43
C VAL A 184 6.85 -7.41 13.45
N PRO A 185 6.92 -7.16 14.78
CA PRO A 185 6.82 -8.24 15.77
C PRO A 185 5.46 -8.96 15.78
N THR A 186 4.38 -8.27 15.45
CA THR A 186 3.01 -8.81 15.52
C THR A 186 2.36 -9.06 14.16
N HIS A 187 3.06 -8.76 13.06
CA HIS A 187 2.54 -8.82 11.67
C HIS A 187 1.28 -7.99 11.44
N ARG A 188 0.98 -7.08 12.39
CA ARG A 188 -0.29 -6.37 12.39
C ARG A 188 -0.21 -5.16 11.48
N LEU A 189 -1.17 -5.07 10.57
CA LEU A 189 -1.42 -3.87 9.79
C LEU A 189 -1.84 -2.73 10.72
N LEU A 190 -1.07 -1.64 10.74
CA LEU A 190 -1.37 -0.44 11.51
C LEU A 190 -2.32 0.48 10.75
N PHE A 191 -2.00 0.72 9.48
CA PHE A 191 -2.79 1.49 8.52
C PHE A 191 -2.24 1.29 7.11
N ARG A 192 -2.97 1.76 6.11
CA ARG A 192 -2.60 1.73 4.70
C ARG A 192 -3.04 3.03 4.02
N ALA A 193 -2.36 3.39 2.95
CA ALA A 193 -2.68 4.56 2.15
C ALA A 193 -2.52 4.26 0.65
N PRO A 194 -3.61 4.31 -0.12
CA PRO A 194 -3.55 4.19 -1.57
C PRO A 194 -3.28 5.54 -2.23
N GLY A 195 -2.81 5.50 -3.47
CA GLY A 195 -2.79 6.61 -4.41
C GLY A 195 -3.00 6.09 -5.83
N THR A 196 -3.58 6.95 -6.68
CA THR A 196 -3.98 6.62 -8.04
C THR A 196 -3.55 7.72 -9.01
N SER A 197 -3.33 7.35 -10.26
CA SER A 197 -3.18 8.32 -11.34
C SER A 197 -3.76 7.75 -12.62
N LYS A 198 -4.24 8.66 -13.47
CA LYS A 198 -4.73 8.38 -14.82
C LYS A 198 -4.14 9.39 -15.78
N VAL A 199 -3.26 8.91 -16.66
CA VAL A 199 -2.63 9.73 -17.71
C VAL A 199 -3.27 9.40 -19.06
N THR A 200 -4.04 10.34 -19.60
CA THR A 200 -4.79 10.15 -20.84
C THR A 200 -3.98 10.43 -22.11
N GLY A 201 -4.25 9.66 -23.17
CA GLY A 201 -3.81 10.00 -24.55
C GLY A 201 -2.38 9.57 -24.93
N ALA A 202 -1.86 8.49 -24.33
CA ALA A 202 -0.48 8.03 -24.52
C ALA A 202 -0.14 7.49 -25.94
N SER A 203 -1.13 7.33 -26.84
CA SER A 203 -0.97 6.59 -28.11
C SER A 203 -1.17 7.39 -29.42
N THR A 204 -1.54 8.68 -29.39
CA THR A 204 -2.01 9.39 -30.60
C THR A 204 -0.94 9.69 -31.67
N LEU A 205 0.30 9.20 -31.54
CA LEU A 205 1.43 9.61 -32.37
C LEU A 205 2.34 8.46 -32.84
N VAL A 206 3.03 8.71 -33.95
CA VAL A 206 4.07 7.87 -34.61
C VAL A 206 5.23 7.47 -33.66
N ARG A 207 5.29 7.99 -32.42
CA ARG A 207 6.25 7.67 -31.35
C ARG A 207 5.61 7.03 -30.11
N ALA A 208 4.55 6.23 -30.29
CA ALA A 208 3.77 5.63 -29.20
C ALA A 208 4.62 5.10 -28.02
N SER A 209 5.67 4.31 -28.27
CA SER A 209 6.48 3.70 -27.19
C SER A 209 7.20 4.69 -26.26
N GLU A 210 7.60 5.87 -26.75
CA GLU A 210 8.28 6.86 -25.92
C GLU A 210 7.29 7.63 -25.05
N GLU A 211 6.16 8.04 -25.64
CA GLU A 211 5.09 8.71 -24.91
C GLU A 211 4.44 7.79 -23.87
N PHE A 212 4.34 6.47 -24.16
CA PHE A 212 3.97 5.48 -23.15
C PHE A 212 4.94 5.46 -21.98
N ARG A 213 6.26 5.39 -22.19
CA ARG A 213 7.21 5.41 -21.06
C ARG A 213 7.14 6.70 -20.23
N LYS A 214 6.94 7.84 -20.87
CA LYS A 214 6.73 9.12 -20.17
C LYS A 214 5.42 9.15 -19.39
N ALA A 215 4.33 8.64 -19.98
CA ALA A 215 3.03 8.53 -19.32
C ALA A 215 3.10 7.58 -18.13
N GLN A 216 3.84 6.47 -18.24
CA GLN A 216 4.09 5.55 -17.14
C GLN A 216 4.85 6.21 -15.99
N ALA A 217 5.97 6.89 -16.30
CA ALA A 217 6.76 7.59 -15.28
C ALA A 217 5.92 8.65 -14.55
N ARG A 218 5.19 9.49 -15.31
CA ARG A 218 4.26 10.48 -14.73
C ARG A 218 3.17 9.86 -13.88
N GLY A 219 2.58 8.75 -14.34
CA GLY A 219 1.57 8.02 -13.57
C GLY A 219 2.07 7.56 -12.22
N TYR A 220 3.32 7.10 -12.13
CA TYR A 220 3.94 6.75 -10.85
C TYR A 220 4.21 7.97 -9.97
N ASP A 221 4.71 9.08 -10.53
CA ASP A 221 4.95 10.31 -9.79
C ASP A 221 3.66 10.86 -9.17
N GLU A 222 2.59 10.96 -9.96
CA GLU A 222 1.28 11.46 -9.53
C GLU A 222 0.62 10.52 -8.50
N ALA A 223 0.66 9.21 -8.73
CA ALA A 223 0.11 8.24 -7.79
C ALA A 223 0.88 8.23 -6.45
N VAL A 224 2.20 8.41 -6.47
CA VAL A 224 3.01 8.54 -5.25
C VAL A 224 2.72 9.85 -4.52
N GLU A 225 2.52 10.95 -5.23
CA GLU A 225 2.14 12.23 -4.62
C GLU A 225 0.80 12.13 -3.88
N GLU A 226 -0.23 11.55 -4.51
CA GLU A 226 -1.52 11.30 -3.87
C GLU A 226 -1.37 10.34 -2.67
N MET A 227 -0.59 9.27 -2.84
CA MET A 227 -0.33 8.29 -1.78
C MET A 227 0.39 8.91 -0.57
N ILE A 228 1.34 9.83 -0.77
CA ILE A 228 1.99 10.57 0.33
C ILE A 228 0.98 11.41 1.11
N ALA A 229 0.11 12.15 0.40
CA ALA A 229 -0.93 12.94 1.06
C ALA A 229 -1.91 12.07 1.87
N ASN A 230 -2.31 10.94 1.31
CA ASN A 230 -3.18 9.97 2.00
C ASN A 230 -2.47 9.30 3.19
N LEU A 231 -1.18 9.01 3.06
CA LEU A 231 -0.37 8.41 4.13
C LEU A 231 -0.23 9.36 5.32
N ASP A 232 -0.08 10.66 5.06
CA ASP A 232 -0.08 11.68 6.10
C ASP A 232 -1.43 11.77 6.84
N ALA A 233 -2.53 11.77 6.08
CA ALA A 233 -3.87 11.77 6.64
C ALA A 233 -4.13 10.53 7.52
N GLU A 234 -3.76 9.33 7.05
CA GLU A 234 -3.93 8.09 7.79
C GLU A 234 -3.03 8.00 9.02
N LEU A 235 -1.80 8.52 8.93
CA LEU A 235 -0.90 8.62 10.09
C LEU A 235 -1.47 9.53 11.18
N ASN A 236 -2.04 10.67 10.80
CA ASN A 236 -2.70 11.59 11.73
C ASN A 236 -3.94 10.95 12.36
N LYS A 237 -4.80 10.27 11.57
CA LYS A 237 -5.93 9.50 12.10
C LYS A 237 -5.47 8.40 13.06
N PHE A 238 -4.40 7.67 12.71
CA PHE A 238 -3.84 6.63 13.56
C PHE A 238 -3.34 7.21 14.89
N ARG A 239 -2.64 8.35 14.85
CA ARG A 239 -2.19 9.07 16.05
C ARG A 239 -3.37 9.43 16.95
N ASP A 240 -4.46 9.93 16.39
CA ASP A 240 -5.65 10.30 17.15
C ASP A 240 -6.34 9.08 17.76
N ARG A 241 -6.44 7.97 17.03
CA ARG A 241 -6.94 6.68 17.57
C ARG A 241 -6.07 6.17 18.72
N VAL A 242 -4.75 6.29 18.62
CA VAL A 242 -3.81 5.92 19.68
C VAL A 242 -4.02 6.79 20.93
N LYS A 243 -4.13 8.12 20.76
CA LYS A 243 -4.41 9.04 21.88
C LYS A 243 -5.75 8.77 22.55
N ALA A 244 -6.77 8.43 21.77
CA ALA A 244 -8.10 8.08 22.24
C ALA A 244 -8.20 6.66 22.83
N GLN A 245 -7.11 5.89 22.88
CA GLN A 245 -7.07 4.47 23.28
C GLN A 245 -7.98 3.56 22.43
N GLN A 246 -8.30 4.00 21.21
CA GLN A 246 -9.14 3.28 20.25
C GLN A 246 -8.30 2.46 19.26
N ALA A 247 -7.02 2.80 19.10
CA ALA A 247 -6.07 1.90 18.46
C ALA A 247 -5.71 0.82 19.47
N ASN A 248 -6.02 -0.44 19.16
CA ASN A 248 -5.63 -1.60 19.97
C ASN A 248 -4.09 -1.83 19.87
N VAL A 249 -3.32 -0.87 20.37
CA VAL A 249 -1.86 -0.72 20.30
C VAL A 249 -1.39 -0.12 21.62
N LYS A 250 -0.29 -0.63 22.16
CA LYS A 250 0.35 -0.09 23.37
C LYS A 250 1.53 0.79 22.96
N VAL A 251 1.55 2.04 23.44
CA VAL A 251 2.67 2.97 23.22
C VAL A 251 3.52 3.07 24.46
N SER A 252 4.83 2.97 24.27
CA SER A 252 5.84 3.19 25.30
C SER A 252 6.97 4.05 24.76
N TYR A 253 7.73 4.68 25.64
CA TYR A 253 8.80 5.61 25.28
C TYR A 253 10.15 5.03 25.67
N ARG A 254 11.12 5.10 24.75
CA ARG A 254 12.51 4.75 25.05
C ARG A 254 13.08 5.72 26.09
N LYS A 255 13.93 5.23 27.00
CA LYS A 255 14.54 6.06 28.05
C LYS A 255 15.27 7.26 27.43
N GLY A 256 14.95 8.46 27.90
CA GLY A 256 15.51 9.73 27.38
C GLY A 256 14.61 10.46 26.37
N PHE A 257 13.52 9.85 25.89
CA PHE A 257 12.53 10.53 25.06
C PHE A 257 11.42 11.12 25.93
N ALA A 258 11.47 12.44 26.17
CA ALA A 258 10.33 13.18 26.71
C ALA A 258 9.47 13.64 25.54
N ALA A 259 8.22 13.15 25.47
CA ALA A 259 7.23 13.78 24.60
C ALA A 259 7.17 15.26 24.97
N TYR A 260 7.46 16.15 24.01
CA TYR A 260 7.52 17.59 24.23
C TYR A 260 6.13 18.09 24.64
N ALA A 261 5.82 18.08 25.92
CA ALA A 261 4.83 18.97 26.50
C ALA A 261 5.55 20.30 26.67
N ASP A 262 5.20 21.28 25.84
CA ASP A 262 5.75 22.62 25.93
C ASP A 262 5.68 23.09 27.40
N PRO A 263 6.81 23.34 28.08
CA PRO A 263 6.83 23.72 29.49
C PRO A 263 6.01 24.99 29.75
N ALA A 264 5.83 25.86 28.75
CA ALA A 264 4.96 27.02 28.84
C ALA A 264 3.47 26.64 29.07
N VAL A 265 3.00 25.55 28.44
CA VAL A 265 1.62 25.06 28.58
C VAL A 265 1.38 24.46 29.96
N LEU A 266 2.37 23.76 30.51
CA LEU A 266 2.32 23.22 31.88
C LEU A 266 2.27 24.34 32.92
N VAL A 267 3.09 25.40 32.76
CA VAL A 267 3.07 26.57 33.64
C VAL A 267 1.72 27.30 33.58
N LEU A 268 1.14 27.43 32.38
CA LEU A 268 -0.17 28.08 32.19
C LEU A 268 -1.30 27.30 32.89
N LEU A 269 -1.30 25.96 32.78
CA LEU A 269 -2.31 25.11 33.43
C LEU A 269 -2.20 25.16 34.96
N VAL A 270 -0.98 25.12 35.50
CA VAL A 270 -0.75 25.24 36.96
C VAL A 270 -1.20 26.63 37.46
N ALA A 271 -0.88 27.70 36.73
CA ALA A 271 -1.33 29.05 37.06
C ALA A 271 -2.86 29.18 37.04
N LEU A 272 -3.53 28.54 36.08
CA LEU A 272 -4.98 28.59 35.94
C LEU A 272 -5.68 27.83 37.09
N VAL A 273 -5.16 26.66 37.47
CA VAL A 273 -5.63 25.92 38.66
C VAL A 273 -5.42 26.72 39.94
N ALA A 274 -4.27 27.37 40.10
CA ALA A 274 -3.99 28.22 41.26
C ALA A 274 -4.95 29.42 41.34
N VAL A 275 -5.30 30.05 40.22
CA VAL A 275 -6.27 31.15 40.15
C VAL A 275 -7.68 30.67 40.48
N VAL A 276 -8.09 29.50 39.98
CA VAL A 276 -9.40 28.92 40.29
C VAL A 276 -9.50 28.56 41.78
N ALA A 277 -8.46 27.92 42.35
CA ALA A 277 -8.40 27.60 43.77
C ALA A 277 -8.43 28.87 44.65
N ALA A 278 -7.67 29.91 44.28
CA ALA A 278 -7.69 31.19 44.99
C ALA A 278 -9.05 31.88 44.93
N ARG A 279 -9.75 31.79 43.79
CA ARG A 279 -11.12 32.32 43.63
C ARG A 279 -12.14 31.54 44.43
N ASP A 280 -12.04 30.21 44.50
CA ASP A 280 -12.94 29.38 45.30
C ASP A 280 -12.74 29.62 46.80
N MET A 281 -11.49 29.72 47.26
CA MET A 281 -11.17 30.08 48.65
C MET A 281 -11.71 31.45 49.05
N ARG A 282 -11.58 32.47 48.17
CA ARG A 282 -12.19 33.79 48.40
C ARG A 282 -13.71 33.75 48.47
N ARG A 283 -14.36 32.95 47.62
CA ARG A 283 -15.83 32.79 47.64
C ARG A 283 -16.33 32.09 48.90
N ARG A 284 -15.56 31.15 49.46
CA ARG A 284 -15.89 30.48 50.72
C ARG A 284 -15.64 31.36 51.95
N GLY A 285 -14.61 32.22 51.93
CA GLY A 285 -14.31 33.15 53.01
C GLY A 285 -15.23 34.38 53.13
N LEU A 286 -16.07 34.65 52.13
CA LEU A 286 -17.07 35.73 52.13
C LEU A 286 -18.47 35.25 52.57
N ARG A 287 -18.59 33.99 53.03
CA ARG A 287 -19.79 33.41 53.63
C ARG A 287 -19.55 33.19 55.14
N CYS A 288 -19.40 34.28 55.88
CA CYS A 288 -19.48 34.34 57.35
C CYS A 288 -20.14 35.67 57.70
#